data_AF-A0A1W6JZA0-F1
#
_entry.id   AF-A0A1W6JZA0-F1
#
_cell.length_a   1.000
_cell.length_b   1.000
_cell.length_c   1.000
_cell.angle_alpha   90.00
_cell.angle_beta   90.00
_cell.angle_gamma   90.00
#
_symmetry.space_group_name_H-M   'P 1'
#
loop_
_entity.id
_entity.type
_entity.pdbx_description
1 polymer ?
#
loop_
_entity_poly.entity_id
_entity_poly.type
_entity_poly.pdbx_seq_one_letter_code
_entity_poly.pdbx_strand_id
1 'polypeptide(L)'
;MNKVIVYISAVLVIIGIILMIAGTRTVTFAEEHFAINGMYETEGSTTNYFWNFFGLAIFLFGIGGFLSYFELNKGINNKKGGING
;
A
#
# COMPACT_ATOMS: atom_id res chain seq x y z
N MET A 1 25.61 -6.22 -3.78
CA MET A 1 24.43 -5.94 -2.94
C MET A 1 23.28 -6.82 -3.39
N ASN A 2 22.49 -7.37 -2.47
CA ASN A 2 21.56 -8.44 -2.80
C ASN A 2 20.35 -7.89 -3.60
N LYS A 3 20.22 -8.31 -4.87
CA LYS A 3 19.11 -7.91 -5.77
C LYS A 3 17.74 -8.31 -5.20
N VAL A 4 17.71 -9.23 -4.24
CA VAL A 4 16.50 -9.65 -3.52
C VAL A 4 15.73 -8.48 -2.93
N ILE A 5 16.39 -7.47 -2.35
CA ILE A 5 15.68 -6.29 -1.79
C ILE A 5 14.90 -5.55 -2.88
N VAL A 6 15.52 -5.34 -4.05
CA VAL A 6 14.88 -4.68 -5.19
C VAL A 6 13.68 -5.47 -5.69
N TYR A 7 13.82 -6.80 -5.80
CA TYR A 7 12.72 -7.66 -6.25
C TYR A 7 11.57 -7.69 -5.25
N ILE A 8 11.84 -7.81 -3.95
CA ILE A 8 10.80 -7.76 -2.90
C ILE A 8 10.10 -6.40 -2.93
N SER A 9 10.84 -5.29 -2.99
CA SER A 9 10.27 -3.94 -3.08
C SER A 9 9.40 -3.76 -4.32
N ALA A 10 9.82 -4.26 -5.48
CA ALA A 10 9.02 -4.21 -6.70
C ALA A 10 7.70 -4.97 -6.55
N VAL A 11 7.74 -6.18 -5.98
CA VAL A 11 6.56 -6.99 -5.72
C VAL A 11 5.60 -6.29 -4.75
N LEU A 12 6.12 -5.70 -3.67
CA LEU A 12 5.31 -4.95 -2.70
C LEU A 12 4.62 -3.75 -3.36
N VAL A 13 5.33 -2.97 -4.18
CA VAL A 13 4.71 -1.85 -4.92
C VAL A 13 3.56 -2.33 -5.81
N ILE A 14 3.76 -3.41 -6.57
CA ILE A 14 2.73 -3.95 -7.47
C ILE A 14 1.51 -4.42 -6.66
N ILE A 15 1.72 -5.19 -5.60
CA ILE A 15 0.62 -5.67 -4.73
C ILE A 15 -0.12 -4.49 -4.10
N GLY A 16 0.61 -3.50 -3.59
CA GLY A 16 0.02 -2.29 -2.99
C GLY A 16 -0.91 -1.56 -3.96
N ILE A 17 -0.47 -1.36 -5.21
CA ILE A 17 -1.29 -0.71 -6.25
C ILE A 17 -2.55 -1.54 -6.55
N ILE A 18 -2.42 -2.86 -6.71
CA ILE A 18 -3.57 -3.74 -6.98
C ILE A 18 -4.62 -3.63 -5.86
N LEU A 19 -4.17 -3.66 -4.61
CA LEU A 19 -5.06 -3.55 -3.45
C LEU A 19 -5.67 -2.16 -3.31
N MET A 20 -4.94 -1.10 -3.63
CA MET A 20 -5.49 0.26 -3.68
C MET A 20 -6.61 0.37 -4.72
N ILE A 21 -6.41 -0.19 -5.91
CA ILE A 21 -7.44 -0.25 -6.96
C ILE A 21 -8.65 -1.05 -6.47
N ALA A 22 -8.43 -2.22 -5.86
CA ALA A 22 -9.53 -3.00 -5.26
C ALA A 22 -10.29 -2.19 -4.19
N GLY A 23 -9.57 -1.38 -3.39
CA GLY A 23 -10.15 -0.48 -2.39
C GLY A 23 -10.96 0.69 -2.94
N THR A 24 -10.89 0.98 -4.25
CA THR A 24 -11.78 2.00 -4.88
C THR A 24 -13.20 1.49 -5.10
N ARG A 25 -13.43 0.19 -4.94
CA ARG A 25 -14.77 -0.40 -5.04
C ARG A 25 -15.58 -0.07 -3.79
N THR A 26 -16.90 0.02 -3.96
CA THR A 26 -17.83 0.11 -2.84
C THR A 26 -18.22 -1.27 -2.34
N VAL A 27 -18.56 -1.36 -1.06
CA VAL A 27 -19.16 -2.53 -0.43
C VAL A 27 -20.59 -2.16 -0.08
N THR A 28 -21.52 -2.99 -0.52
CA THR A 28 -22.93 -2.89 -0.13
C THR A 28 -23.19 -3.73 1.11
N PHE A 29 -24.05 -3.22 1.98
CA PHE A 29 -24.48 -3.90 3.19
C PHE A 29 -25.94 -3.51 3.48
N ALA A 30 -26.66 -4.38 4.17
CA ALA A 30 -28.01 -4.07 4.63
C ALA A 30 -27.95 -2.98 5.69
N GLU A 31 -28.78 -1.95 5.54
CA GLU A 31 -28.92 -0.83 6.47
C GLU A 31 -30.40 -0.66 6.83
N GLU A 32 -30.67 -0.41 8.11
CA GLU A 32 -32.02 -0.17 8.62
C GLU A 32 -32.35 1.32 8.55
N HIS A 33 -33.41 1.67 7.82
CA HIS A 33 -33.89 3.05 7.72
C HIS A 33 -35.15 3.25 8.56
N PHE A 34 -35.13 4.27 9.42
CA PHE A 34 -36.25 4.66 10.26
C PHE A 34 -37.05 5.80 9.62
N ALA A 35 -38.34 5.57 9.35
CA ALA A 35 -39.27 6.57 8.86
C ALA A 35 -40.49 6.70 9.77
N ILE A 36 -41.30 7.74 9.54
CA ILE A 36 -42.54 8.01 10.31
C ILE A 36 -43.50 6.80 10.28
N ASN A 37 -43.48 6.00 9.21
CA ASN A 37 -44.33 4.83 9.00
C ASN A 37 -43.66 3.48 9.37
N GLY A 38 -42.53 3.48 10.09
CA GLY A 38 -41.87 2.27 10.56
C GLY A 38 -40.45 2.11 10.05
N MET A 39 -39.93 0.87 10.15
CA MET A 39 -38.57 0.50 9.78
C MET A 39 -38.60 -0.36 8.51
N TYR A 40 -37.72 -0.06 7.56
CA TYR A 40 -37.53 -0.85 6.35
C TYR A 40 -36.05 -1.04 6.06
N GLU A 41 -35.72 -2.19 5.48
CA GLU A 41 -34.37 -2.54 5.04
C GLU A 41 -34.06 -1.84 3.71
N THR A 42 -32.89 -1.23 3.60
CA THR A 42 -32.35 -0.65 2.38
C THR A 42 -30.89 -1.05 2.19
N GLU A 43 -30.36 -0.86 0.98
CA GLU A 43 -28.94 -1.06 0.73
C GLU A 43 -28.14 0.21 1.05
N GLY A 44 -27.23 0.09 2.02
CA GLY A 44 -26.17 1.07 2.26
C GLY A 44 -24.94 0.72 1.40
N SER A 45 -24.19 1.73 0.97
CA SER A 45 -22.94 1.56 0.22
C SER A 45 -21.85 2.43 0.82
N THR A 46 -20.71 1.83 1.15
CA THR A 46 -19.52 2.56 1.60
C THR A 46 -18.30 2.21 0.76
N THR A 47 -17.36 3.14 0.66
CA THR A 47 -16.07 2.90 0.00
C THR A 47 -15.28 1.85 0.78
N ASN A 48 -14.56 0.98 0.08
CA ASN A 48 -13.75 -0.06 0.73
C ASN A 48 -12.42 0.49 1.28
N TYR A 49 -12.51 1.22 2.38
CA TYR A 49 -11.36 1.85 3.05
C TYR A 49 -10.35 0.83 3.59
N PHE A 50 -10.78 -0.39 3.92
CA PHE A 50 -9.89 -1.42 4.43
C PHE A 50 -8.83 -1.83 3.39
N TRP A 51 -9.27 -2.23 2.20
CA TRP A 51 -8.33 -2.59 1.12
C TRP A 51 -7.52 -1.40 0.64
N ASN A 52 -8.10 -0.21 0.63
CA ASN A 52 -7.39 1.00 0.26
C ASN A 52 -6.24 1.31 1.23
N PHE A 53 -6.50 1.24 2.54
CA PHE A 53 -5.50 1.44 3.58
C PHE A 53 -4.39 0.39 3.53
N PHE A 54 -4.75 -0.89 3.44
CA PHE A 54 -3.77 -1.99 3.32
C PHE A 54 -2.90 -1.85 2.06
N GLY A 55 -3.53 -1.51 0.92
CA GLY A 55 -2.82 -1.27 -0.32
C GLY A 55 -1.81 -0.12 -0.21
N LEU A 56 -2.22 1.00 0.40
CA LEU A 56 -1.34 2.15 0.63
C LEU A 56 -0.16 1.77 1.54
N ALA A 57 -0.40 1.06 2.64
CA ALA A 57 0.64 0.64 3.56
C ALA A 57 1.69 -0.24 2.84
N ILE A 58 1.24 -1.26 2.11
CA ILE A 58 2.13 -2.18 1.36
C ILE A 58 2.90 -1.43 0.27
N PHE A 59 2.24 -0.51 -0.44
CA PHE A 59 2.89 0.35 -1.43
C PHE A 59 4.03 1.16 -0.80
N LEU A 60 3.77 1.83 0.33
CA LEU A 60 4.77 2.64 1.02
C LEU A 60 5.94 1.80 1.54
N PHE A 61 5.69 0.58 2.03
CA PHE A 61 6.75 -0.37 2.37
C PHE A 61 7.63 -0.72 1.15
N GLY A 62 7.01 -0.95 -0.01
CA GLY A 62 7.73 -1.19 -1.26
C GLY A 62 8.63 -0.01 -1.66
N ILE A 63 8.11 1.21 -1.63
CA ILE A 63 8.86 2.45 -1.90
C ILE A 63 9.99 2.64 -0.89
N GLY A 64 9.73 2.43 0.41
CA GLY A 64 10.73 2.51 1.46
C GLY A 64 11.89 1.53 1.25
N GLY A 65 11.62 0.32 0.78
CA GLY A 65 12.67 -0.65 0.46
C GLY A 65 13.54 -0.22 -0.74
N PHE A 66 12.97 0.45 -1.75
CA PHE A 66 13.76 1.06 -2.82
C PHE A 66 14.65 2.19 -2.29
N LEU A 67 14.12 3.10 -1.48
CA LEU A 67 14.89 4.17 -0.86
C LEU A 67 16.05 3.62 -0.04
N SER A 68 15.79 2.62 0.80
CA SER A 68 16.83 1.93 1.58
C SER A 68 17.90 1.31 0.68
N TYR A 69 17.52 0.67 -0.44
CA TYR A 69 18.48 0.15 -1.41
C TYR A 69 19.35 1.26 -2.02
N PHE A 70 18.78 2.42 -2.37
CA PHE A 70 19.56 3.54 -2.89
C PHE A 70 20.52 4.12 -1.85
N GLU A 71 20.07 4.30 -0.60
CA GLU A 71 20.91 4.81 0.49
C GLU A 71 22.09 3.89 0.80
N LEU A 72 21.85 2.57 0.87
CA LEU A 72 22.90 1.58 1.11
C LEU A 72 23.95 1.56 -0.03
N ASN A 73 23.51 1.64 -1.28
CA ASN A 73 24.43 1.74 -2.42
C ASN A 73 25.25 3.03 -2.40
N LYS A 74 24.63 4.16 -2.06
CA LYS A 74 25.32 5.45 -1.92
C LYS A 74 26.35 5.41 -0.78
N GLY A 75 26.01 4.80 0.35
CA GLY A 75 26.93 4.66 1.49
C GLY A 75 28.14 3.77 1.19
N ILE A 76 27.95 2.67 0.45
CA ILE A 76 29.05 1.78 0.05
C ILE A 76 30.00 2.46 -0.94
N ASN A 77 29.47 3.20 -1.93
CA ASN A 77 30.30 3.88 -2.93
C ASN A 77 31.15 5.00 -2.30
N ASN A 78 30.67 5.68 -1.26
CA ASN A 78 31.46 6.68 -0.53
C ASN A 78 32.63 6.06 0.26
N LYS A 79 32.49 4.85 0.80
CA LYS A 79 33.58 4.17 1.54
C LYS A 79 34.71 3.68 0.64
N LYS A 80 34.43 3.38 -0.64
CA LYS A 80 35.46 2.98 -1.61
C LYS A 80 36.35 4.13 -2.10
N GLY A 81 35.90 5.39 -1.98
CA GLY A 81 36.68 6.57 -2.35
C GLY A 81 37.68 7.04 -1.29
N GLY A 82 37.60 6.52 -0.06
CA GLY A 82 38.45 6.94 1.07
C GLY A 82 39.68 6.06 1.33
N ILE A 83 39.91 5.03 0.52
CA ILE A 83 41.08 4.12 0.64
C ILE A 83 41.99 4.35 -0.58
N ASN A 84 42.41 5.58 -0.79
CA ASN A 84 43.48 5.98 -1.72
C ASN A 84 44.20 7.20 -1.12
N GLY A 85 44.66 7.04 0.12
CA GLY A 85 45.55 7.96 0.83
C GLY A 85 46.64 7.16 1.52
#